data_AF-A0A6V7FML7-F1
#
_entry.id   AF-A0A6V7FML7-F1
#
_cell.length_a   1.000
_cell.length_b   1.000
_cell.length_c   1.000
_cell.angle_alpha   90.00
_cell.angle_beta   90.00
_cell.angle_gamma   90.00
#
_symmetry.space_group_name_H-M   'P 1'
#
loop_
_entity.id
_entity.type
_entity.pdbx_description
1 polymer ?
#
loop_
_entity_poly.entity_id
_entity_poly.type
_entity_poly.pdbx_seq_one_letter_code
_entity_poly.pdbx_strand_id
1 'polypeptide(L)'
;MRKLPHPASLTAAERAQWRDDLTGPRYAHQPHDLADGSRYYVAEELGRIIVTEFHGKSLKLDRYSFRSQAEADAEIARFTERRQRVADAHAERRAEAKRPHTLEVGAVLVSSYGYEQTNVDFYEVVAVQNRTVTLRELVQERQDTGNMSGTTTPVPGQYTKAEPIRKRVNPRNGVKLSSSSYAHPWDGRPQYWSSYA
;
A
#
# COMPACT_ATOMS: atom_id res chain seq x y z
N MET A 1 -4.46 -33.32 -10.69
CA MET A 1 -4.99 -31.95 -10.51
C MET A 1 -4.40 -31.03 -11.58
N ARG A 2 -5.23 -30.36 -12.38
CA ARG A 2 -4.74 -29.38 -13.38
C ARG A 2 -4.13 -28.20 -12.64
N LYS A 3 -2.87 -27.85 -12.92
CA LYS A 3 -2.20 -26.72 -12.28
C LYS A 3 -2.89 -25.43 -12.71
N LEU A 4 -3.37 -24.63 -11.76
CA LEU A 4 -3.98 -23.34 -12.06
C LEU A 4 -2.91 -22.36 -12.54
N PRO A 5 -3.16 -21.59 -13.62
CA PRO A 5 -2.25 -20.52 -14.03
C PRO A 5 -2.24 -19.38 -13.00
N HIS A 6 -1.17 -18.59 -13.00
CA HIS A 6 -1.10 -17.42 -12.13
C HIS A 6 -2.15 -16.38 -12.58
N PRO A 7 -3.08 -15.93 -11.73
CA PRO A 7 -4.23 -15.17 -12.23
C PRO A 7 -3.90 -13.79 -12.82
N ALA A 8 -2.73 -13.24 -12.47
CA ALA A 8 -2.24 -11.99 -13.05
C ALA A 8 -1.66 -12.14 -14.46
N SER A 9 -1.34 -13.36 -14.92
CA SER A 9 -0.88 -13.60 -16.29
C SER A 9 -2.03 -13.73 -17.30
N LEU A 10 -3.28 -13.70 -16.82
CA LEU A 10 -4.48 -13.84 -17.64
C LEU A 10 -5.18 -12.50 -17.85
N THR A 11 -5.79 -12.34 -19.00
CA THR A 11 -6.80 -11.30 -19.28
C THR A 11 -8.07 -11.52 -18.47
N ALA A 12 -8.99 -10.55 -18.47
CA ALA A 12 -10.28 -10.70 -17.81
C ALA A 12 -11.12 -11.82 -18.44
N ALA A 13 -11.13 -11.90 -19.78
CA ALA A 13 -11.85 -12.93 -20.53
C ALA A 13 -11.28 -14.33 -20.29
N GLU A 14 -9.94 -14.48 -20.27
CA GLU A 14 -9.33 -15.77 -19.96
C GLU A 14 -9.62 -16.21 -18.51
N ARG A 15 -9.62 -15.29 -17.54
CA ARG A 15 -10.03 -15.62 -16.17
C ARG A 15 -11.48 -16.05 -16.12
N ALA A 16 -12.38 -15.37 -16.84
CA ALA A 16 -13.77 -15.76 -16.94
C ALA A 16 -13.91 -17.19 -17.46
N GLN A 17 -13.25 -17.52 -18.57
CA GLN A 17 -13.26 -18.87 -19.15
C GLN A 17 -12.73 -19.92 -18.17
N TRP A 18 -11.60 -19.65 -17.52
CA TRP A 18 -11.06 -20.56 -16.50
C TRP A 18 -12.03 -20.80 -15.35
N ARG A 19 -12.77 -19.77 -14.92
CA ARG A 19 -13.76 -19.90 -13.86
C ARG A 19 -14.98 -20.68 -14.32
N ASP A 20 -15.42 -20.49 -15.56
CA ASP A 20 -16.52 -21.26 -16.14
C ASP A 20 -16.15 -22.76 -16.19
N ASP A 21 -14.94 -23.08 -16.67
CA ASP A 21 -14.40 -24.44 -16.71
C ASP A 21 -14.26 -25.07 -15.31
N LEU A 22 -13.81 -24.29 -14.31
CA LEU A 22 -13.63 -24.76 -12.93
C LEU A 22 -14.94 -24.95 -12.18
N THR A 23 -15.93 -24.10 -12.48
CA THR A 23 -17.25 -24.17 -11.83
C THR A 23 -18.03 -25.38 -12.38
N GLY A 24 -17.86 -25.66 -13.67
CA GLY A 24 -18.49 -26.77 -14.39
C GLY A 24 -19.72 -26.32 -15.20
N PRO A 25 -20.04 -27.01 -16.31
CA PRO A 25 -21.06 -26.59 -17.27
C PRO A 25 -22.47 -26.47 -16.69
N ARG A 26 -22.78 -27.25 -15.64
CA ARG A 26 -24.05 -27.22 -14.91
C ARG A 26 -24.33 -25.90 -14.18
N TYR A 27 -23.27 -25.15 -13.89
CA TYR A 27 -23.31 -23.93 -13.07
C TYR A 27 -23.07 -22.65 -13.89
N ALA A 28 -22.58 -22.79 -15.12
CA ALA A 28 -22.10 -21.69 -15.95
C ALA A 28 -23.19 -21.01 -16.81
N HIS A 29 -24.48 -21.28 -16.54
CA HIS A 29 -25.59 -20.78 -17.37
C HIS A 29 -25.83 -19.28 -17.22
N GLN A 30 -25.48 -18.69 -16.06
CA GLN A 30 -25.61 -17.25 -15.82
C GLN A 30 -24.56 -16.76 -14.81
N PRO A 31 -23.31 -16.51 -15.24
CA PRO A 31 -22.31 -15.91 -14.36
C PRO A 31 -22.70 -14.48 -13.97
N HIS A 32 -22.41 -14.11 -12.72
CA HIS A 32 -22.60 -12.74 -12.23
C HIS A 32 -21.24 -12.09 -11.97
N ASP A 33 -20.90 -11.11 -12.81
CA ASP A 33 -19.65 -10.36 -12.72
C ASP A 33 -19.79 -9.10 -11.86
N LEU A 34 -18.78 -8.85 -11.01
CA LEU A 34 -18.67 -7.64 -10.20
C LEU A 34 -17.60 -6.71 -10.75
N ALA A 35 -17.75 -5.41 -10.49
CA ALA A 35 -16.86 -4.36 -11.01
C ALA A 35 -15.39 -4.52 -10.57
N ASP A 36 -15.14 -5.20 -9.45
CA ASP A 36 -13.78 -5.46 -8.95
C ASP A 36 -13.11 -6.70 -9.59
N GLY A 37 -13.81 -7.34 -10.54
CA GLY A 37 -13.39 -8.53 -11.25
C GLY A 37 -13.80 -9.84 -10.58
N SER A 38 -14.44 -9.79 -9.41
CA SER A 38 -15.03 -10.97 -8.78
C SER A 38 -16.17 -11.53 -9.62
N ARG A 39 -16.47 -12.81 -9.44
CA ARG A 39 -17.56 -13.48 -10.14
C ARG A 39 -18.23 -14.48 -9.20
N TYR A 40 -19.55 -14.62 -9.29
CA TYR A 40 -20.24 -15.72 -8.63
C TYR A 40 -21.20 -16.45 -9.57
N TYR A 41 -21.55 -17.67 -9.18
CA TYR A 41 -22.45 -18.57 -9.90
C TYR A 41 -23.46 -19.12 -8.90
N VAL A 42 -24.70 -19.33 -9.35
CA VAL A 42 -25.77 -19.93 -8.55
C VAL A 42 -26.38 -21.07 -9.36
N ALA A 43 -26.54 -22.24 -8.75
CA ALA A 43 -27.29 -23.33 -9.35
C ALA A 43 -27.97 -24.20 -8.29
N GLU A 44 -28.98 -24.95 -8.70
CA GLU A 44 -29.64 -25.93 -7.86
C GLU A 44 -29.11 -27.35 -8.14
N GLU A 45 -28.73 -28.07 -7.08
CA GLU A 45 -28.25 -29.45 -7.14
C GLU A 45 -28.80 -30.25 -5.95
N LEU A 46 -29.47 -31.36 -6.23
CA LEU A 46 -30.01 -32.30 -5.23
C LEU A 46 -30.87 -31.60 -4.15
N GLY A 47 -31.70 -30.64 -4.55
CA GLY A 47 -32.58 -29.86 -3.66
C GLY A 47 -31.83 -28.85 -2.78
N ARG A 48 -30.59 -28.50 -3.13
CA ARG A 48 -29.79 -27.46 -2.48
C ARG A 48 -29.38 -26.40 -3.48
N ILE A 49 -29.20 -25.18 -3.00
CA ILE A 49 -28.69 -24.08 -3.80
C ILE A 49 -27.20 -23.94 -3.55
N ILE A 50 -26.43 -24.02 -4.63
CA ILE A 50 -24.98 -23.96 -4.61
C ILE A 50 -24.55 -22.58 -5.11
N VAL A 51 -23.83 -21.85 -4.27
CA VAL A 51 -23.20 -20.58 -4.63
C VAL A 51 -21.70 -20.82 -4.76
N THR A 52 -21.13 -20.45 -5.91
CA THR A 52 -19.69 -20.53 -6.15
C THR A 52 -19.13 -19.12 -6.34
N GLU A 53 -18.13 -18.75 -5.56
CA GLU A 53 -17.57 -17.40 -5.53
C GLU A 53 -16.10 -17.39 -5.97
N PHE A 54 -15.74 -16.38 -6.75
CA PHE A 54 -14.37 -16.05 -7.13
C PHE A 54 -14.05 -14.61 -6.77
N HIS A 55 -12.91 -14.40 -6.11
CA HIS A 55 -12.56 -13.11 -5.51
C HIS A 55 -11.58 -12.32 -6.38
N GLY A 56 -11.96 -11.11 -6.80
CA GLY A 56 -11.11 -10.21 -7.57
C GLY A 56 -10.52 -10.91 -8.79
N LYS A 57 -9.20 -11.04 -8.88
CA LYS A 57 -8.54 -11.76 -9.98
C LYS A 57 -8.35 -13.26 -9.75
N SER A 58 -8.70 -13.80 -8.57
CA SER A 58 -8.38 -15.19 -8.19
C SER A 58 -9.08 -16.24 -9.06
N LEU A 59 -8.42 -17.39 -9.26
CA LEU A 59 -9.01 -18.61 -9.82
C LEU A 59 -9.39 -19.63 -8.74
N LYS A 60 -9.08 -19.35 -7.46
CA LYS A 60 -9.56 -20.17 -6.36
C LYS A 60 -11.06 -19.92 -6.18
N LEU A 61 -11.83 -21.01 -6.18
CA LEU A 61 -13.25 -21.01 -5.89
C LEU A 61 -13.48 -21.21 -4.40
N ASP A 62 -14.47 -20.51 -3.86
CA ASP A 62 -15.14 -20.89 -2.63
C ASP A 62 -16.55 -21.36 -3.00
N ARG A 63 -17.03 -22.44 -2.36
CA ARG A 63 -18.32 -23.03 -2.70
C ARG A 63 -19.15 -23.26 -1.45
N TYR A 64 -20.38 -22.79 -1.50
CA TYR A 64 -21.35 -22.83 -0.42
C TYR A 64 -22.62 -23.56 -0.87
N SER A 65 -23.31 -24.20 0.07
CA SER A 65 -24.53 -24.97 -0.18
C SER A 65 -25.59 -24.56 0.84
N PHE A 66 -26.78 -24.23 0.34
CA PHE A 66 -27.89 -23.68 1.11
C PHE A 66 -29.14 -24.51 0.94
N ARG A 67 -30.04 -24.44 1.94
CA ARG A 67 -31.30 -25.18 1.93
C ARG A 67 -32.46 -24.36 1.37
N SER A 68 -32.29 -23.05 1.24
CA SER A 68 -33.32 -22.14 0.75
C SER A 68 -32.73 -21.01 -0.10
N GLN A 69 -33.55 -20.45 -0.99
CA GLN A 69 -33.17 -19.31 -1.82
C GLN A 69 -32.84 -18.08 -0.99
N ALA A 70 -33.58 -17.84 0.09
CA ALA A 70 -33.34 -16.72 0.99
C ALA A 70 -31.94 -16.75 1.64
N GLU A 71 -31.46 -17.94 2.04
CA GLU A 71 -30.10 -18.09 2.59
C GLU A 71 -29.02 -17.83 1.53
N ALA A 72 -29.22 -18.33 0.30
CA ALA A 72 -28.30 -18.11 -0.80
C ALA A 72 -28.25 -16.62 -1.20
N ASP A 73 -29.40 -15.95 -1.25
CA ASP A 73 -29.50 -14.52 -1.56
C ASP A 73 -28.81 -13.67 -0.48
N ALA A 74 -28.95 -14.05 0.80
CA ALA A 74 -28.26 -13.40 1.90
C ALA A 74 -26.73 -13.55 1.80
N GLU A 75 -26.23 -14.73 1.38
CA GLU A 75 -24.81 -14.91 1.09
C GLU A 75 -24.35 -14.01 -0.05
N ILE A 76 -25.07 -14.01 -1.16
CA ILE A 76 -24.73 -13.23 -2.35
C ILE A 76 -24.69 -11.73 -2.00
N ALA A 77 -25.68 -11.24 -1.23
CA ALA A 77 -25.69 -9.87 -0.73
C ALA A 77 -24.44 -9.56 0.13
N ARG A 78 -24.09 -10.46 1.05
CA ARG A 78 -22.89 -10.31 1.89
C ARG A 78 -21.60 -10.34 1.07
N PHE A 79 -21.51 -11.24 0.09
CA PHE A 79 -20.36 -11.35 -0.80
C PHE A 79 -20.18 -10.07 -1.61
N THR A 80 -21.23 -9.61 -2.29
CA THR A 80 -21.21 -8.40 -3.12
C THR A 80 -20.85 -7.17 -2.30
N GLU A 81 -21.45 -7.00 -1.12
CA GLU A 81 -21.12 -5.89 -0.21
C GLU A 81 -19.65 -5.95 0.26
N ARG A 82 -19.17 -7.13 0.66
CA ARG A 82 -17.76 -7.32 1.05
C ARG A 82 -16.81 -6.97 -0.10
N ARG A 83 -17.13 -7.39 -1.33
CA ARG A 83 -16.31 -7.07 -2.51
C ARG A 83 -16.34 -5.58 -2.84
N GLN A 84 -17.49 -4.93 -2.69
CA GLN A 84 -17.64 -3.49 -2.88
C GLN A 84 -16.78 -2.71 -1.88
N ARG A 85 -16.87 -3.02 -0.57
CA ARG A 85 -16.04 -2.37 0.46
C ARG A 85 -14.53 -2.51 0.18
N VAL A 86 -14.10 -3.68 -0.29
CA VAL A 86 -12.69 -3.91 -0.68
C VAL A 86 -12.32 -3.09 -1.90
N ALA A 87 -13.19 -3.01 -2.91
CA ALA A 87 -12.97 -2.22 -4.11
C ALA A 87 -12.86 -0.71 -3.78
N ASP A 88 -13.75 -0.19 -2.94
CA ASP A 88 -13.77 1.20 -2.49
C ASP A 88 -12.50 1.52 -1.69
N ALA A 89 -12.13 0.69 -0.72
CA ALA A 89 -10.90 0.87 0.04
C ALA A 89 -9.65 0.84 -0.86
N HIS A 90 -9.64 0.03 -1.92
CA HIS A 90 -8.55 0.05 -2.89
C HIS A 90 -8.58 1.30 -3.77
N ALA A 91 -9.76 1.78 -4.17
CA ALA A 91 -9.91 3.00 -4.94
C ALA A 91 -9.43 4.23 -4.13
N GLU A 92 -9.86 4.33 -2.88
CA GLU A 92 -9.41 5.36 -1.93
C GLU A 92 -7.90 5.33 -1.73
N ARG A 93 -7.30 4.15 -1.46
CA ARG A 93 -5.85 4.03 -1.32
C ARG A 93 -5.10 4.45 -2.58
N ARG A 94 -5.63 4.14 -3.77
CA ARG A 94 -5.04 4.56 -5.05
C ARG A 94 -5.19 6.06 -5.26
N ALA A 95 -6.33 6.65 -4.88
CA ALA A 95 -6.56 8.09 -4.95
C ALA A 95 -5.62 8.83 -3.99
N GLU A 96 -5.49 8.36 -2.75
CA GLU A 96 -4.55 8.88 -1.76
C GLU A 96 -3.10 8.80 -2.26
N ALA A 97 -2.68 7.64 -2.78
CA ALA A 97 -1.36 7.45 -3.39
C ALA A 97 -1.10 8.38 -4.59
N LYS A 98 -2.18 8.87 -5.23
CA LYS A 98 -2.13 9.81 -6.35
C LYS A 98 -2.16 11.27 -5.93
N ARG A 99 -2.34 11.60 -4.65
CA ARG A 99 -2.23 13.00 -4.21
C ARG A 99 -0.81 13.53 -4.44
N PRO A 100 -0.65 14.81 -4.81
CA PRO A 100 0.66 15.43 -4.85
C PRO A 100 1.19 15.61 -3.42
N HIS A 101 2.51 15.66 -3.28
CA HIS A 101 3.14 16.10 -2.04
C HIS A 101 3.14 17.65 -2.01
N THR A 102 3.38 18.24 -0.84
CA THR A 102 3.42 19.69 -0.65
C THR A 102 4.82 20.21 -0.27
N LEU A 103 5.85 19.38 -0.38
CA LEU A 103 7.23 19.83 -0.19
C LEU A 103 7.64 20.89 -1.22
N GLU A 104 8.26 21.95 -0.72
CA GLU A 104 8.80 23.08 -1.48
C GLU A 104 10.33 23.15 -1.31
N VAL A 105 10.99 23.94 -2.16
CA VAL A 105 12.44 24.22 -2.00
C VAL A 105 12.65 24.97 -0.68
N GLY A 106 13.68 24.57 0.07
CA GLY A 106 13.97 25.08 1.41
C GLY A 106 13.28 24.30 2.55
N ALA A 107 12.35 23.38 2.24
CA ALA A 107 11.77 22.53 3.27
C ALA A 107 12.84 21.60 3.87
N VAL A 108 12.86 21.51 5.19
CA VAL A 108 13.77 20.63 5.92
C VAL A 108 13.06 19.32 6.26
N LEU A 109 13.73 18.21 5.98
CA LEU A 109 13.32 16.87 6.37
C LEU A 109 14.28 16.32 7.42
N VAL A 110 13.75 15.52 8.33
CA VAL A 110 14.52 14.81 9.35
C VAL A 110 14.34 13.31 9.19
N SER A 111 15.44 12.57 9.34
CA SER A 111 15.46 11.11 9.43
C SER A 111 16.07 10.74 10.78
N SER A 112 15.32 10.03 11.61
CA SER A 112 15.82 9.43 12.85
C SER A 112 15.80 7.91 12.71
N TYR A 113 16.94 7.28 12.98
CA TYR A 113 17.11 5.85 12.76
C TYR A 113 18.19 5.28 13.68
N GLY A 114 18.22 3.96 13.75
CA GLY A 114 19.21 3.20 14.50
C GLY A 114 18.53 2.15 15.37
N TYR A 115 19.29 1.14 15.73
CA TYR A 115 18.79 0.01 16.50
C TYR A 115 19.10 0.19 17.99
N GLU A 116 20.39 0.36 18.29
CA GLU A 116 20.87 0.55 19.67
C GLU A 116 21.20 2.02 20.00
N GLN A 117 21.29 2.87 18.97
CA GLN A 117 21.58 4.30 19.05
C GLN A 117 20.55 5.07 18.23
N THR A 118 20.32 6.33 18.56
CA THR A 118 19.47 7.23 17.78
C THR A 118 20.35 8.17 16.97
N ASN A 119 20.52 7.87 15.69
CA ASN A 119 21.13 8.76 14.72
C ASN A 119 20.05 9.68 14.14
N VAL A 120 20.43 10.94 13.92
CA VAL A 120 19.57 11.96 13.31
C VAL A 120 20.34 12.61 12.18
N ASP A 121 19.72 12.61 11.01
CA ASP A 121 20.20 13.31 9.82
C ASP A 121 19.13 14.29 9.35
N PHE A 122 19.57 15.46 8.88
CA PHE A 122 18.70 16.47 8.31
C PHE A 122 19.01 16.70 6.84
N TYR A 123 17.98 16.99 6.06
CA TYR A 123 18.07 17.21 4.63
C TYR A 123 17.26 18.42 4.22
N GLU A 124 17.81 19.27 3.36
CA GLU A 124 17.07 20.38 2.74
C GLU A 124 16.64 19.98 1.32
N VAL A 125 15.40 20.31 0.97
CA VAL A 125 14.92 20.20 -0.41
C VAL A 125 15.52 21.32 -1.24
N VAL A 126 16.41 20.99 -2.17
CA VAL A 126 17.07 21.98 -3.05
C VAL A 126 16.40 22.07 -4.43
N ALA A 127 15.61 21.07 -4.82
CA ALA A 127 14.81 21.10 -6.05
C ALA A 127 13.59 20.18 -5.94
N VAL A 128 12.50 20.58 -6.62
CA VAL A 128 11.26 19.81 -6.71
C VAL A 128 10.90 19.55 -8.17
N GLN A 129 10.65 18.29 -8.52
CA GLN A 129 10.23 17.88 -9.86
C GLN A 129 9.13 16.80 -9.76
N ASN A 130 7.88 17.21 -9.95
CA ASN A 130 6.69 16.34 -9.85
C ASN A 130 6.57 15.62 -8.51
N ARG A 131 7.04 14.36 -8.44
CA ARG A 131 7.04 13.51 -7.23
C ARG A 131 8.44 13.21 -6.73
N THR A 132 9.43 13.91 -7.26
CA THR A 132 10.83 13.69 -6.96
C THR A 132 11.39 14.98 -6.39
N VAL A 133 12.11 14.85 -5.28
CA VAL A 133 12.87 15.95 -4.68
C VAL A 133 14.34 15.62 -4.74
N THR A 134 15.16 16.64 -4.93
CA THR A 134 16.60 16.58 -4.70
C THR A 134 16.84 17.06 -3.28
N LEU A 135 17.46 16.21 -2.48
CA LEU A 135 17.79 16.47 -1.09
C LEU A 135 19.28 16.68 -0.95
N ARG A 136 19.68 17.64 -0.13
CA ARG A 136 21.06 17.84 0.28
C ARG A 136 21.14 17.75 1.79
N GLU A 137 22.07 16.96 2.29
CA GLU A 137 22.24 16.76 3.73
C GLU A 137 22.77 18.05 4.38
N LEU A 138 22.15 18.44 5.49
CA LEU A 138 22.48 19.63 6.26
C LEU A 138 23.52 19.32 7.33
N VAL A 139 24.36 20.31 7.59
CA VAL A 139 25.14 20.35 8.84
C VAL A 139 24.15 20.48 10.01
N GLN A 140 24.50 19.87 11.14
CA GLN A 140 23.71 19.90 12.34
C GLN A 140 24.53 20.39 13.52
N GLU A 141 23.91 21.20 14.37
CA GLU A 141 24.45 21.58 15.66
C GLU A 141 24.00 20.56 16.70
N ARG A 142 24.93 20.09 17.53
CA ARG A 142 24.64 19.15 18.61
C ARG A 142 24.87 19.82 19.94
N GLN A 143 23.93 19.60 20.85
CA GLN A 143 24.05 20.02 22.24
C GLN A 143 23.97 18.78 23.12
N ASP A 144 25.04 18.51 23.86
CA ASP A 144 25.06 17.45 24.85
C ASP A 144 24.17 17.84 26.03
N THR A 145 23.19 16.99 26.35
CA THR A 145 22.27 17.21 27.47
C THR A 145 22.42 16.14 28.55
N GLY A 146 23.24 15.11 28.30
CA GLY A 146 23.53 14.02 29.21
C GLY A 146 24.76 13.25 28.78
N ASN A 147 25.09 12.16 29.47
CA ASN A 147 26.19 11.30 29.07
C ASN A 147 25.80 10.57 27.78
N MET A 148 26.61 10.73 26.72
CA MET A 148 26.42 10.11 25.40
C MET A 148 25.05 10.32 24.75
N SER A 149 24.40 11.45 25.08
CA SER A 149 23.10 11.81 24.54
C SER A 149 22.91 13.32 24.51
N GLY A 150 22.07 13.76 23.59
CA GLY A 150 21.89 15.17 23.38
C GLY A 150 20.69 15.48 22.52
N THR A 151 20.60 16.76 22.16
CA THR A 151 19.70 17.24 21.12
C THR A 151 20.49 17.74 19.92
N THR A 152 19.84 17.76 18.77
CA THR A 152 20.44 18.28 17.56
C THR A 152 19.42 19.01 16.70
N THR A 153 19.90 20.04 16.02
CA THR A 153 19.13 20.92 15.14
C THR A 153 19.86 21.13 13.84
N PRO A 154 19.16 21.20 12.71
CA PRO A 154 19.77 21.49 11.43
C PRO A 154 20.26 22.94 11.37
N VAL A 155 21.26 23.19 10.52
CA VAL A 155 21.72 24.53 10.16
C VAL A 155 21.36 24.77 8.68
N PRO A 156 20.17 25.34 8.37
CA PRO A 156 19.72 25.54 6.99
C PRO A 156 20.73 26.32 6.15
N GLY A 157 20.89 25.93 4.87
CA GLY A 157 21.86 26.54 3.96
C GLY A 157 23.32 26.12 4.17
N GLN A 158 23.64 25.38 5.24
CA GLN A 158 24.96 24.76 5.43
C GLN A 158 24.89 23.26 5.16
N TYR A 159 25.66 22.80 4.18
CA TYR A 159 25.58 21.43 3.68
C TYR A 159 26.81 20.61 4.04
N THR A 160 26.60 19.31 4.27
CA THR A 160 27.71 18.37 4.40
C THR A 160 28.42 18.19 3.05
N LYS A 161 29.53 17.44 3.05
CA LYS A 161 30.23 17.05 1.81
C LYS A 161 29.49 15.93 1.03
N ALA A 162 28.35 15.45 1.52
CA ALA A 162 27.59 14.41 0.84
C ALA A 162 26.97 14.95 -0.45
N GLU A 163 26.97 14.10 -1.47
CA GLU A 163 26.36 14.41 -2.76
C GLU A 163 24.84 14.50 -2.64
N PRO A 164 24.17 15.40 -3.40
CA PRO A 164 22.72 15.48 -3.42
C PRO A 164 22.08 14.18 -3.87
N ILE A 165 21.02 13.75 -3.18
CA ILE A 165 20.28 12.53 -3.50
C ILE A 165 18.90 12.86 -4.08
N ARG A 166 18.50 12.16 -5.14
CA ARG A 166 17.16 12.27 -5.71
C ARG A 166 16.27 11.17 -5.18
N LYS A 167 15.13 11.52 -4.59
CA LYS A 167 14.20 10.55 -4.01
C LYS A 167 12.76 10.87 -4.36
N ARG A 168 11.93 9.82 -4.43
CA ARG A 168 10.48 9.99 -4.58
C ARG A 168 9.85 10.32 -3.23
N VAL A 169 8.92 11.27 -3.26
CA VAL A 169 8.12 11.67 -2.10
C VAL A 169 6.78 10.96 -2.16
N ASN A 170 6.33 10.48 -1.01
CA ASN A 170 4.97 9.99 -0.85
C ASN A 170 3.99 11.17 -0.65
N PRO A 171 2.67 10.96 -0.78
CA PRO A 171 1.69 12.04 -0.61
C PRO A 171 1.63 12.68 0.79
N ARG A 172 2.22 12.03 1.80
CA ARG A 172 2.35 12.54 3.18
C ARG A 172 3.70 13.21 3.42
N ASN A 173 4.36 13.68 2.36
CA ASN A 173 5.67 14.33 2.38
C ASN A 173 6.83 13.47 2.94
N GLY A 174 6.63 12.15 3.06
CA GLY A 174 7.66 11.25 3.52
C GLY A 174 8.56 10.76 2.37
N VAL A 175 9.84 10.60 2.66
CA VAL A 175 10.88 10.22 1.70
C VAL A 175 11.62 8.99 2.19
N LYS A 176 11.58 7.89 1.42
CA LYS A 176 12.39 6.71 1.71
C LYS A 176 13.85 6.96 1.33
N LEU A 177 14.75 6.97 2.31
CA LEU A 177 16.18 7.16 2.07
C LEU A 177 16.85 5.82 1.75
N SER A 178 16.60 4.79 2.55
CA SER A 178 17.16 3.44 2.39
C SER A 178 16.14 2.36 2.78
N SER A 179 16.55 1.09 2.86
CA SER A 179 15.71 0.01 3.41
C SER A 179 15.34 0.24 4.88
N SER A 180 16.16 0.96 5.63
CA SER A 180 16.05 1.15 7.09
C SER A 180 15.84 2.59 7.54
N SER A 181 15.82 3.57 6.63
CA SER A 181 15.68 4.99 6.98
C SER A 181 14.63 5.71 6.13
N TYR A 182 13.88 6.60 6.80
CA TYR A 182 12.79 7.38 6.23
C TYR A 182 12.84 8.80 6.78
N ALA A 183 12.76 9.78 5.89
CA ALA A 183 12.72 11.19 6.25
C ALA A 183 11.29 11.73 6.19
N HIS A 184 10.96 12.67 7.07
CA HIS A 184 9.67 13.37 7.13
C HIS A 184 9.90 14.86 7.40
N PRO A 185 8.91 15.74 7.13
CA PRO A 185 9.05 17.17 7.41
C PRO A 185 9.45 17.42 8.85
N TRP A 186 10.50 18.22 9.04
CA TRP A 186 10.94 18.64 10.35
C TRP A 186 9.97 19.67 10.93
N ASP A 187 9.65 19.56 12.22
CA ASP A 187 8.68 20.40 12.92
C ASP A 187 9.29 21.67 13.54
N GLY A 188 10.59 21.89 13.33
CA GLY A 188 11.34 23.01 13.88
C GLY A 188 11.89 22.76 15.29
N ARG A 189 11.66 21.59 15.90
CA ARG A 189 12.11 21.29 17.26
C ARG A 189 13.45 20.54 17.28
N PRO A 190 14.28 20.72 18.32
CA PRO A 190 15.46 19.90 18.50
C PRO A 190 15.13 18.41 18.58
N GLN A 191 15.94 17.59 17.91
CA GLN A 191 15.77 16.15 17.83
C GLN A 191 16.73 15.43 18.76
N TYR A 192 16.23 14.41 19.46
CA TYR A 192 17.06 13.61 20.36
C TYR A 192 18.02 12.69 19.59
N TRP A 193 19.27 12.60 20.04
CA TRP A 193 20.25 11.63 19.56
C TRP A 193 20.97 10.95 20.73
N SER A 194 21.51 9.75 20.48
CA SER A 194 22.31 9.02 21.47
C SER A 194 23.48 8.29 20.82
N SER A 195 24.59 8.13 21.56
CA SER A 195 25.73 7.31 21.17
C SER A 195 26.24 6.40 22.29
N TYR A 196 27.25 5.57 21.98
CA TYR A 196 28.01 4.82 22.99
C TYR A 196 29.12 5.64 23.61
N ALA A 197 29.46 5.31 24.87
CA ALA A 197 30.63 5.78 25.60
C ALA A 197 31.95 5.22 25.05
#